data_AF-A0A0D8U411-F1
#
_entry.id   AF-A0A0D8U411-F1
#
_cell.length_a   1.000
_cell.length_b   1.000
_cell.length_c   1.000
_cell.angle_alpha   90.00
_cell.angle_beta   90.00
_cell.angle_gamma   90.00
#
_symmetry.space_group_name_H-M   'P 1'
#
loop_
_entity.id
_entity.type
_entity.pdbx_description
1 polymer ?
#
loop_
_entity_poly.entity_id
_entity_poly.type
_entity_poly.pdbx_seq_one_letter_code
_entity_poly.pdbx_strand_id
1 'polypeptide(L)'
;MNSFTHQIKDSRQQSEIQSFYEPALRVLGHLFEVKKQNLRNKGYDENNAAVTKVEFSEAMARQFRITQWLAQQIVTSLTKACLVDSFGGYVKPKDGEK
;
A
#
# COMPACT_ATOMS: atom_id res chain seq x y z
N MET A 1 -35.87 -9.16 0.15
CA MET A 1 -35.29 -8.07 0.97
C MET A 1 -33.84 -8.41 1.36
N ASN A 2 -32.88 -8.33 0.42
CA ASN A 2 -31.45 -8.60 0.72
C ASN A 2 -30.52 -7.43 0.33
N SER A 3 -30.97 -6.51 -0.54
CA SER A 3 -30.08 -5.49 -1.14
C SER A 3 -29.53 -4.47 -0.13
N PHE A 4 -30.35 -4.01 0.82
CA PHE A 4 -29.94 -3.00 1.80
C PHE A 4 -28.86 -3.49 2.78
N THR A 5 -28.96 -4.74 3.24
CA THR A 5 -28.00 -5.33 4.18
C THR A 5 -26.66 -5.62 3.52
N HIS A 6 -26.65 -6.01 2.24
CA HIS A 6 -25.43 -6.14 1.45
C HIS A 6 -24.73 -4.79 1.25
N GLN A 7 -25.49 -3.74 0.88
CA GLN A 7 -24.94 -2.40 0.69
C GLN A 7 -24.29 -1.81 1.96
N ILE A 8 -24.86 -2.08 3.14
CA ILE A 8 -24.28 -1.65 4.43
C ILE A 8 -22.97 -2.41 4.73
N LYS A 9 -22.89 -3.71 4.43
CA LYS A 9 -21.66 -4.48 4.63
C LYS A 9 -20.53 -3.99 3.73
N ASP A 10 -20.83 -3.75 2.46
CA ASP A 10 -19.85 -3.30 1.48
C ASP A 10 -19.31 -1.89 1.82
N SER A 11 -20.19 -0.97 2.20
CA SER A 11 -19.80 0.38 2.63
C SER A 11 -18.96 0.39 3.90
N ARG A 12 -19.28 -0.47 4.88
CA ARG A 12 -18.47 -0.63 6.10
C ARG A 12 -17.08 -1.17 5.79
N GLN A 13 -16.98 -2.19 4.92
CA GLN A 13 -15.70 -2.77 4.52
C GLN A 13 -14.84 -1.75 3.75
N GLN A 14 -15.43 -0.96 2.85
CA GLN A 14 -14.72 0.11 2.15
C GLN A 14 -14.22 1.19 3.12
N SER A 15 -15.05 1.58 4.10
CA SER A 15 -14.66 2.56 5.12
C SER A 15 -13.51 2.06 5.99
N GLU A 16 -13.53 0.78 6.37
CA GLU A 16 -12.43 0.13 7.09
C GLU A 16 -11.14 0.18 6.26
N ILE A 17 -11.18 -0.23 4.99
CA ILE A 17 -10.01 -0.19 4.10
C ILE A 17 -9.46 1.24 3.95
N GLN A 18 -10.33 2.22 3.75
CA GLN A 18 -9.94 3.63 3.57
C GLN A 18 -9.32 4.23 4.83
N SER A 19 -9.74 3.79 6.02
CA SER A 19 -9.14 4.23 7.28
C SER A 19 -7.64 3.92 7.38
N PHE A 20 -7.13 2.97 6.59
CA PHE A 20 -5.72 2.62 6.54
C PHE A 20 -4.90 3.39 5.50
N TYR A 21 -5.47 4.30 4.71
CA TYR A 21 -4.74 4.94 3.62
C TYR A 21 -3.51 5.73 4.09
N GLU A 22 -3.70 6.72 4.95
CA GLU A 22 -2.62 7.53 5.52
C GLU A 22 -1.54 6.70 6.26
N PRO A 23 -1.90 5.77 7.17
CA PRO A 23 -0.87 4.94 7.81
C PRO A 23 -0.18 4.00 6.81
N ALA A 24 -0.87 3.49 5.77
CA ALA A 24 -0.25 2.66 4.74
C ALA A 24 0.76 3.43 3.88
N LEU A 25 0.44 4.66 3.48
CA LEU A 25 1.35 5.52 2.73
C LEU A 25 2.62 5.83 3.52
N ARG A 26 2.52 6.04 4.83
CA ARG A 26 3.68 6.20 5.71
C ARG A 26 4.57 4.96 5.75
N VAL A 27 3.98 3.76 5.84
CA VAL A 27 4.73 2.50 5.77
C VAL A 27 5.44 2.35 4.43
N LEU A 28 4.73 2.63 3.33
CA LEU A 28 5.31 2.56 2.00
C LEU A 28 6.47 3.54 1.82
N GLY A 29 6.33 4.78 2.30
CA GLY A 29 7.40 5.78 2.26
C GLY A 29 8.65 5.32 3.00
N HIS A 30 8.50 4.74 4.20
CA HIS A 30 9.63 4.19 4.95
C HIS A 30 10.33 3.05 4.19
N LEU A 31 9.57 2.07 3.70
CA LEU A 31 10.11 0.96 2.91
C LEU A 31 10.84 1.46 1.66
N PHE A 32 10.26 2.46 0.98
CA PHE A 32 10.82 3.05 -0.22
C PHE A 32 12.16 3.74 0.02
N GLU A 33 12.29 4.54 1.08
CA GLU A 33 13.56 5.18 1.45
C GLU A 33 14.63 4.15 1.82
N VAL A 34 14.26 3.04 2.48
CA VAL A 34 15.18 1.91 2.71
C VAL A 34 15.65 1.30 1.38
N LYS A 35 14.77 1.13 0.39
CA LYS A 35 15.15 0.62 -0.94
C LYS A 35 16.09 1.58 -1.67
N LYS A 36 15.83 2.90 -1.64
CA LYS A 36 16.72 3.92 -2.21
C LYS A 36 18.11 3.87 -1.57
N GLN A 37 18.18 3.87 -0.24
CA GLN A 37 19.44 3.75 0.48
C GLN A 37 20.22 2.48 0.10
N ASN A 38 19.52 1.34 -0.06
CA ASN A 38 20.15 0.08 -0.45
C ASN A 38 20.73 0.13 -1.87
N LEU A 39 20.09 0.83 -2.80
CA LEU A 39 20.62 1.04 -4.15
C LEU A 39 21.84 1.95 -4.12
N ARG A 40 21.75 3.07 -3.38
CA ARG A 40 22.88 3.99 -3.15
C ARG A 40 24.12 3.28 -2.61
N ASN A 41 23.94 2.46 -1.58
CA ASN A 41 25.03 1.71 -0.95
C ASN A 41 25.71 0.72 -1.91
N LYS A 42 24.99 0.28 -2.94
CA LYS A 42 25.50 -0.64 -3.97
C LYS A 42 26.01 0.08 -5.22
N GLY A 43 25.93 1.42 -5.27
CA GLY A 43 26.30 2.21 -6.44
C GLY A 43 25.31 2.10 -7.61
N TYR A 44 24.07 1.66 -7.35
CA TYR A 44 23.00 1.64 -8.36
C TYR A 44 22.18 2.94 -8.32
N ASP A 45 21.53 3.28 -9.43
CA ASP A 45 20.63 4.43 -9.52
C ASP A 45 19.40 4.26 -8.58
N GLU A 46 19.25 5.20 -7.65
CA GLU A 46 18.17 5.24 -6.65
C GLU A 46 16.78 5.38 -7.26
N ASN A 47 16.66 5.93 -8.48
CA ASN A 47 15.38 6.08 -9.18
C ASN A 47 14.73 4.72 -9.51
N ASN A 48 15.54 3.65 -9.53
CA ASN A 48 15.07 2.29 -9.69
C ASN A 48 14.44 1.68 -8.43
N ALA A 49 14.43 2.41 -7.31
CA ALA A 49 13.82 1.95 -6.07
C ALA A 49 12.34 1.60 -6.30
N ALA A 50 11.92 0.46 -5.78
CA ALA A 50 10.54 0.01 -5.81
C ALA A 50 10.30 -0.95 -4.65
N VAL A 51 9.07 -0.96 -4.13
CA VAL A 51 8.66 -1.88 -3.07
C VAL A 51 7.75 -2.94 -3.69
N THR A 52 7.98 -4.23 -3.44
CA THR A 52 7.07 -5.29 -3.91
C THR A 52 5.72 -5.20 -3.21
N LYS A 53 4.63 -5.54 -3.89
CA LYS A 53 3.29 -5.62 -3.28
C LYS A 53 3.26 -6.62 -2.11
N VAL A 54 4.03 -7.70 -2.23
CA VAL A 54 4.15 -8.73 -1.19
C VAL A 54 4.81 -8.15 0.06
N GLU A 55 6.00 -7.58 -0.05
CA GLU A 55 6.71 -7.05 1.12
C GLU A 55 5.93 -5.90 1.77
N PHE A 56 5.25 -5.07 0.96
CA PHE A 56 4.40 -4.02 1.49
C PHE A 56 3.22 -4.60 2.29
N SER A 57 2.50 -5.58 1.72
CA SER A 57 1.38 -6.23 2.40
C SER A 57 1.80 -6.98 3.68
N GLU A 58 2.98 -7.62 3.69
CA GLU A 58 3.52 -8.26 4.88
C GLU A 58 3.91 -7.26 5.98
N ALA A 59 4.55 -6.15 5.59
CA ALA A 59 4.88 -5.07 6.52
C ALA A 59 3.61 -4.47 7.15
N MET A 60 2.58 -4.24 6.34
CA MET A 60 1.26 -3.77 6.77
C MET A 60 0.60 -4.75 7.77
N ALA A 61 0.54 -6.04 7.42
CA ALA A 61 -0.05 -7.06 8.28
C ALA A 61 0.66 -7.15 9.64
N ARG A 62 1.99 -7.09 9.63
CA ARG A 62 2.79 -7.06 10.86
C ARG A 62 2.55 -5.79 11.65
N GLN A 63 2.69 -4.61 11.05
CA GLN A 63 2.66 -3.33 11.78
C GLN A 63 1.29 -3.01 12.35
N PHE A 64 0.21 -3.31 11.63
CA PHE A 64 -1.15 -2.98 12.04
C PHE A 64 -1.90 -4.15 12.69
N ARG A 65 -1.26 -5.31 12.82
CA ARG A 65 -1.86 -6.54 13.37
C ARG A 65 -3.16 -6.93 12.65
N ILE A 66 -3.16 -6.75 11.33
CA ILE A 66 -4.28 -7.10 10.45
C ILE A 66 -3.98 -8.38 9.68
N THR A 67 -5.02 -8.99 9.11
CA THR A 67 -4.85 -10.19 8.27
C THR A 67 -4.08 -9.84 7.00
N GLN A 68 -3.34 -10.82 6.48
CA GLN A 68 -2.64 -10.67 5.19
C GLN A 68 -3.61 -10.33 4.06
N TRP A 69 -4.82 -10.88 4.11
CA TRP A 69 -5.88 -10.58 3.16
C TRP A 69 -6.30 -9.10 3.22
N LEU A 70 -6.55 -8.54 4.41
CA LEU A 70 -6.93 -7.13 4.54
C LEU A 70 -5.79 -6.21 4.06
N ALA A 71 -4.54 -6.54 4.38
CA ALA A 71 -3.38 -5.81 3.87
C ALA A 71 -3.35 -5.79 2.33
N GLN A 72 -3.61 -6.92 1.66
CA GLN A 72 -3.71 -6.98 0.20
C GLN A 72 -4.88 -6.16 -0.35
N GLN A 73 -6.04 -6.16 0.34
CA GLN A 73 -7.17 -5.31 -0.04
C GLN A 73 -6.82 -3.83 0.05
N ILE A 74 -6.09 -3.41 1.09
CA ILE A 74 -5.62 -2.02 1.25
C ILE A 74 -4.69 -1.63 0.09
N VAL A 75 -3.69 -2.45 -0.25
CA VAL A 75 -2.77 -2.18 -1.38
C VAL A 75 -3.54 -2.08 -2.70
N THR A 76 -4.51 -2.97 -2.92
CA THR A 76 -5.38 -2.95 -4.11
C THR A 76 -6.20 -1.66 -4.15
N SER A 77 -6.75 -1.25 -3.02
CA SER A 77 -7.58 -0.05 -2.89
C SER A 77 -6.79 1.24 -3.10
N LEU A 78 -5.57 1.34 -2.56
CA LEU A 78 -4.63 2.44 -2.82
C LEU A 78 -4.29 2.58 -4.30
N THR A 79 -4.07 1.45 -4.99
CA THR A 79 -3.79 1.41 -6.42
C THR A 79 -4.99 1.91 -7.23
N LYS A 80 -6.20 1.42 -6.90
CA LYS A 80 -7.43 1.85 -7.57
C LYS A 80 -7.76 3.32 -7.34
N ALA A 81 -7.41 3.85 -6.17
CA ALA A 81 -7.56 5.26 -5.83
C ALA A 81 -6.45 6.16 -6.41
N CYS A 82 -5.49 5.58 -7.15
CA CYS A 82 -4.35 6.31 -7.72
C CYS A 82 -3.53 7.11 -6.69
N LEU A 83 -3.41 6.59 -5.46
CA LEU A 83 -2.61 7.17 -4.38
C LEU A 83 -1.16 6.67 -4.37
N VAL A 84 -0.88 5.62 -5.12
CA VAL A 84 0.44 5.00 -5.29
C VAL A 84 0.66 4.68 -6.76
N ASP A 85 1.91 4.67 -7.19
CA ASP A 85 2.27 4.18 -8.52
C ASP A 85 2.50 2.68 -8.45
N SER A 86 1.74 1.91 -9.24
CA SER A 86 1.81 0.45 -9.27
C SER A 86 2.15 -0.03 -10.67
N PHE A 87 3.15 -0.89 -10.78
CA PHE A 87 3.56 -1.53 -12.03
C PHE A 87 3.99 -2.97 -11.76
N GLY A 88 3.49 -3.93 -12.54
CA GLY A 88 3.70 -5.36 -12.30
C GLY A 88 3.43 -5.75 -10.83
N GLY A 89 4.42 -6.43 -10.22
CA GLY A 89 4.41 -6.82 -8.81
C GLY A 89 4.90 -5.76 -7.81
N TYR A 90 5.13 -4.53 -8.26
CA TYR A 90 5.74 -3.45 -7.48
C TYR A 90 4.79 -2.28 -7.26
N VAL A 91 5.11 -1.48 -6.24
CA VAL A 91 4.49 -0.22 -5.89
C VAL A 91 5.57 0.79 -5.50
N LYS A 92 5.30 2.07 -5.72
CA LYS A 92 6.09 3.20 -5.22
C LYS A 92 5.12 4.24 -4.64
N PRO A 93 5.56 5.07 -3.67
CA PRO A 93 4.86 6.31 -3.38
C PRO A 93 4.63 7.04 -4.70
N LYS A 94 3.42 7.58 -4.88
CA LYS A 94 3.18 8.42 -6.04
C LYS A 94 4.12 9.62 -5.95
N ASP A 95 4.82 9.94 -7.03
CA ASP A 95 5.64 11.15 -7.09
C ASP A 95 4.70 12.36 -7.00
N GLY A 96 4.45 12.81 -5.77
CA GLY A 96 3.61 13.96 -5.43
C GLY A 96 4.46 15.04 -4.82
N GLU A 97 4.73 16.08 -5.63
CA GLU A 97 5.09 17.47 -5.29
C GLU A 97 5.82 17.68 -3.95
N LYS A 98 7.12 18.01 -4.05
CA LYS A 98 7.78 18.80 -3.00
C LYS A 98 7.01 20.08 -2.71
#